data_AF-A0A375GK23-F1
#
_entry.id   AF-A0A375GK23-F1
#
_cell.length_a   1.000
_cell.length_b   1.000
_cell.length_c   1.000
_cell.angle_alpha   90.00
_cell.angle_beta   90.00
_cell.angle_gamma   90.00
#
_symmetry.space_group_name_H-M   'P 1'
#
loop_
_entity.id
_entity.type
_entity.pdbx_description
1 polymer ?
#
loop_
_entity_poly.entity_id
_entity_poly.type
_entity_poly.pdbx_seq_one_letter_code
_entity_poly.pdbx_strand_id
1 'polypeptide(L)'
;MTLADTVPPPDLYITAELERRPPRRIDHQVEKLALKDIAAQMLDHPEQVLPRLVERAMQLTGAISAGISVFELERGTTTAPAACAWTASNRS
;
A
#
# COMPACT_ATOMS: atom_id res chain seq x y z
N MET A 1 10.75 -17.29 -23.44
CA MET A 1 10.45 -16.64 -22.15
C MET A 1 11.37 -15.43 -22.07
N THR A 2 10.93 -14.32 -22.68
CA THR A 2 11.79 -13.19 -23.03
C THR A 2 11.69 -12.13 -21.94
N LEU A 3 12.84 -11.74 -21.38
CA LEU A 3 13.07 -10.76 -20.32
C LEU A 3 12.75 -9.31 -20.76
N ALA A 4 11.58 -9.09 -21.37
CA ALA A 4 11.26 -7.84 -22.06
C ALA A 4 10.32 -6.89 -21.29
N ASP A 5 10.21 -7.02 -19.96
CA ASP A 5 9.38 -6.10 -19.16
C ASP A 5 10.01 -5.73 -17.81
N THR A 6 11.33 -5.54 -17.81
CA THR A 6 12.08 -5.03 -16.65
C THR A 6 12.71 -3.66 -16.91
N VAL A 7 12.12 -2.87 -17.80
CA VAL A 7 12.48 -1.45 -17.95
C VAL A 7 11.42 -0.66 -17.19
N PRO A 8 11.76 -0.09 -16.02
CA PRO A 8 10.83 0.79 -15.33
C PRO A 8 10.43 1.95 -16.26
N PRO A 9 9.17 2.41 -16.23
CA PRO A 9 8.70 3.48 -17.09
C PRO A 9 9.62 4.71 -16.95
N PRO A 10 9.77 5.53 -18.01
CA PRO A 10 10.74 6.63 -18.04
C PRO A 10 10.56 7.66 -16.93
N ASP A 11 9.37 7.71 -16.31
CA ASP A 11 9.05 8.60 -15.18
C ASP A 11 9.28 7.97 -13.79
N LEU A 12 9.75 6.72 -13.71
CA LEU A 12 9.99 6.02 -12.45
C LEU A 12 11.45 6.19 -12.00
N TYR A 13 11.68 7.21 -11.19
CA TYR A 13 13.01 7.51 -10.64
C TYR A 13 13.25 6.73 -9.33
N ILE A 14 13.87 5.54 -9.41
CA ILE A 14 14.31 4.78 -8.24
C ILE A 14 15.62 5.40 -7.72
N THR A 15 15.57 6.04 -6.56
CA THR A 15 16.70 6.75 -5.97
C THR A 15 17.58 5.82 -5.13
N ALA A 16 18.90 6.04 -5.15
CA ALA A 16 19.84 5.34 -4.25
C ALA A 16 19.57 5.67 -2.76
N GLU A 17 18.84 6.74 -2.50
CA GLU A 17 18.36 7.18 -1.19
C GLU A 17 17.38 6.17 -0.55
N LEU A 18 16.69 5.33 -1.33
CA LEU A 18 15.80 4.28 -0.79
C LEU A 18 16.57 3.22 0.01
N GLU A 19 17.76 2.82 -0.47
CA GLU A 19 18.61 1.82 0.22
C GLU A 19 19.19 2.35 1.53
N ARG A 20 19.29 3.68 1.65
CA ARG A 20 19.80 4.34 2.86
C ARG A 20 18.73 4.48 3.94
N ARG A 21 17.47 4.15 3.66
CA ARG A 21 16.39 4.25 4.65
C ARG A 21 16.57 3.14 5.70
N PRO A 22 16.81 3.48 6.98
CA PRO A 22 16.90 2.46 8.01
C PRO A 22 15.57 1.70 8.10
N PRO A 23 15.58 0.36 8.15
CA PRO A 23 14.37 -0.42 8.25
C PRO A 23 13.65 -0.09 9.57
N ARG A 24 12.36 0.24 9.47
CA ARG A 24 11.54 0.54 10.64
C ARG A 24 11.35 -0.73 11.44
N ARG A 25 11.56 -0.67 12.77
CA ARG A 25 11.20 -1.76 13.67
C ARG A 25 9.67 -1.88 13.70
N ILE A 26 9.16 -3.02 13.27
CA ILE A 26 7.72 -3.29 13.19
C ILE A 26 7.19 -3.59 14.60
N ASP A 27 6.18 -2.84 15.03
CA ASP A 27 5.40 -3.15 16.24
C ASP A 27 4.09 -3.82 15.83
N HIS A 28 4.10 -5.15 15.87
CA HIS A 28 2.97 -5.98 15.47
C HIS A 28 1.72 -5.76 16.33
N GLN A 29 1.88 -5.32 17.59
CA GLN A 29 0.74 -5.07 18.46
C GLN A 29 0.01 -3.81 18.02
N VAL A 30 0.75 -2.73 17.73
CA VAL A 30 0.17 -1.47 17.27
C VAL A 30 -0.50 -1.65 15.90
N GLU A 31 0.14 -2.39 14.97
CA GLU A 31 -0.46 -2.69 13.66
C GLU A 31 -1.76 -3.49 13.79
N LYS A 32 -1.79 -4.52 14.65
CA LYS A 32 -2.99 -5.31 14.91
C LYS A 32 -4.13 -4.47 15.48
N LEU A 33 -3.84 -3.54 16.39
CA LEU A 33 -4.84 -2.64 16.95
C LEU A 33 -5.36 -1.67 15.91
N ALA A 34 -4.49 -1.10 15.08
CA ALA A 34 -4.88 -0.20 13.99
C ALA A 34 -5.80 -0.91 12.98
N LEU A 35 -5.51 -2.16 12.62
CA LEU A 35 -6.38 -2.93 11.70
C LEU A 35 -7.76 -3.20 12.31
N LYS A 36 -7.82 -3.51 13.61
CA LYS A 36 -9.10 -3.70 14.31
C LYS A 36 -9.94 -2.42 14.38
N ASP A 37 -9.30 -1.29 14.63
CA ASP A 37 -9.95 0.02 14.63
C ASP A 37 -10.59 0.34 13.28
N ILE A 38 -9.85 0.12 12.18
CA ILE A 38 -10.39 0.28 10.83
C ILE A 38 -11.54 -0.69 10.55
N ALA A 39 -11.41 -1.96 10.94
CA ALA A 39 -12.48 -2.95 10.76
C ALA A 39 -13.77 -2.60 11.52
N ALA A 40 -13.66 -2.03 12.72
CA ALA A 40 -14.82 -1.55 13.47
C ALA A 40 -15.50 -0.37 12.75
N GLN A 41 -14.71 0.57 12.23
CA GLN A 41 -15.26 1.72 11.48
C GLN A 41 -15.95 1.32 10.18
N MET A 42 -15.54 0.22 9.53
CA MET A 42 -16.25 -0.29 8.36
C MET A 42 -17.71 -0.67 8.66
N LEU A 43 -18.03 -1.03 9.90
CA LEU A 43 -19.38 -1.39 10.32
C LEU A 43 -20.18 -0.14 10.72
N ASP A 44 -19.58 0.74 11.52
CA ASP A 44 -20.31 1.85 12.16
C ASP A 44 -20.32 3.12 11.31
N HIS A 45 -19.22 3.40 10.58
CA HIS A 45 -18.97 4.67 9.88
C HIS A 45 -18.13 4.45 8.61
N PRO A 46 -18.69 3.80 7.57
CA PRO A 46 -17.95 3.43 6.35
C PRO A 46 -17.32 4.63 5.63
N GLU A 47 -17.91 5.82 5.73
CA GLU A 47 -17.38 7.06 5.16
C GLU A 47 -16.08 7.54 5.83
N GLN A 48 -15.82 7.11 7.06
CA GLN A 48 -14.62 7.53 7.83
C GLN A 48 -13.43 6.60 7.62
N VAL A 49 -13.64 5.44 7.00
CA VAL A 49 -12.62 4.40 6.82
C VAL A 49 -11.40 4.92 6.04
N LEU A 50 -11.61 5.61 4.92
CA LEU A 50 -10.51 6.10 4.08
C LEU A 50 -9.69 7.20 4.78
N PRO A 51 -10.27 8.27 5.34
CA PRO A 51 -9.52 9.24 6.13
C PRO A 51 -8.72 8.60 7.27
N ARG A 52 -9.34 7.66 8.00
CA ARG A 52 -8.73 7.01 9.17
C ARG A 52 -7.60 6.07 8.77
N LEU A 53 -7.72 5.39 7.63
CA LEU A 53 -6.65 4.58 7.07
C LEU A 53 -5.40 5.44 6.75
N VAL A 54 -5.60 6.61 6.15
CA VAL A 54 -4.51 7.57 5.86
C VAL A 54 -3.84 8.03 7.15
N GLU A 55 -4.62 8.44 8.15
CA GLU A 55 -4.10 8.86 9.46
C GLU A 55 -3.27 7.75 10.12
N ARG A 56 -3.78 6.51 10.15
CA ARG A 56 -3.06 5.36 10.72
C ARG A 56 -1.78 5.05 9.94
N ALA A 57 -1.83 5.09 8.61
CA ALA A 57 -0.66 4.87 7.78
C ALA A 57 0.43 5.91 8.06
N MET A 58 0.07 7.20 8.17
CA MET A 58 1.02 8.26 8.52
C MET A 58 1.59 8.08 9.93
N GLN A 59 0.75 7.77 10.92
CA GLN A 59 1.19 7.52 12.31
C GLN A 59 2.15 6.34 12.42
N LEU A 60 1.83 5.22 11.75
CA LEU A 60 2.66 4.01 11.79
C LEU A 60 3.98 4.23 11.04
N THR A 61 3.94 4.84 9.85
CA THR A 61 5.12 4.98 9.01
C THR A 61 5.98 6.20 9.36
N GLY A 62 5.44 7.16 10.12
CA GLY A 62 6.06 8.47 10.34
C GLY A 62 6.11 9.33 9.08
N ALA A 63 5.32 9.01 8.05
CA ALA A 63 5.30 9.76 6.80
C ALA A 63 4.61 11.12 6.96
N ILE A 64 5.10 12.12 6.24
CA ILE A 64 4.54 13.49 6.21
C ILE A 64 3.25 13.52 5.38
N SER A 65 3.08 12.59 4.45
CA SER A 65 1.89 12.44 3.63
C SER A 65 1.65 10.97 3.29
N ALA A 66 0.39 10.62 3.05
CA ALA A 66 -0.03 9.34 2.49
C ALA A 66 -1.23 9.57 1.55
N GLY A 67 -1.38 8.70 0.54
CA GLY A 67 -2.45 8.78 -0.45
C GLY A 67 -3.05 7.41 -0.72
N ILE A 68 -4.33 7.39 -1.10
CA ILE A 68 -5.05 6.18 -1.48
C ILE A 68 -5.39 6.30 -2.97
N SER A 69 -4.96 5.33 -3.75
CA SER A 69 -5.36 5.17 -5.14
C SER A 69 -6.46 4.13 -5.22
N VAL A 70 -7.65 4.53 -5.64
CA VAL A 70 -8.75 3.60 -5.88
C VAL A 70 -8.70 3.14 -7.33
N PHE A 71 -8.63 1.83 -7.52
CA PHE A 71 -8.81 1.24 -8.84
C PHE A 71 -10.27 0.86 -9.00
N GLU A 72 -10.97 1.57 -9.88
CA GLU A 72 -12.34 1.24 -10.25
C GLU A 72 -12.32 0.39 -11.52
N LEU A 73 -12.79 -0.86 -11.41
CA LEU A 73 -13.11 -1.66 -12.58
C LEU A 73 -14.38 -1.07 -13.18
N GLU A 74 -14.27 -0.40 -14.33
CA GLU A 74 -15.45 -0.15 -15.14
C GLU A 74 -16.19 -1.49 -15.34
N ARG A 75 -17.50 -1.50 -15.10
CA ARG A 75 -18.35 -2.66 -15.38
C ARG A 75 -18.46 -2.82 -16.90
N GLY A 76 -17.42 -3.34 -17.53
CA GLY A 76 -17.33 -3.46 -18.98
C GLY A 76 -16.38 -4.55 -19.48
N THR A 77 -15.37 -4.97 -18.71
CA THR A 77 -14.46 -6.04 -19.15
C THR A 77 -14.13 -7.00 -18.01
N THR A 78 -14.97 -8.03 -17.87
CA THR A 78 -14.54 -9.27 -17.23
C THR A 78 -13.42 -9.88 -18.08
N THR A 79 -12.17 -9.66 -17.69
CA THR A 79 -11.09 -10.65 -17.79
C THR A 79 -10.09 -10.34 -16.69
N ALA A 80 -10.23 -11.05 -15.58
CA ALA A 80 -9.25 -11.09 -14.49
C ALA A 80 -8.04 -11.96 -14.91
N PRO A 81 -6.91 -12.00 -14.16
CA PRO A 81 -6.93 -12.12 -12.71
C PRO A 81 -6.59 -10.82 -11.99
N ALA A 82 -7.44 -10.54 -11.00
CA ALA A 82 -7.21 -9.60 -9.93
C ALA A 82 -5.91 -9.96 -9.19
N ALA A 83 -4.96 -9.04 -9.19
CA ALA A 83 -3.92 -8.98 -8.18
C ALA A 83 -3.53 -7.52 -8.00
N CYS A 84 -3.71 -7.00 -6.79
CA CYS A 84 -2.92 -5.86 -6.35
C CYS A 84 -1.45 -6.22 -6.57
N ALA A 85 -0.79 -5.57 -7.52
CA ALA A 85 0.62 -5.81 -7.83
C ALA A 85 1.50 -5.21 -6.72
N TRP A 86 1.63 -5.92 -5.60
CA TRP A 86 2.73 -5.79 -4.66
C TRP A 86 3.48 -7.12 -4.64
N THR A 87 4.53 -7.23 -5.45
CA THR A 87 5.51 -8.31 -5.31
C THR A 87 6.61 -7.85 -4.34
N ALA A 88 6.44 -8.17 -3.06
CA ALA A 88 7.50 -8.04 -2.07
C ALA A 88 8.59 -9.08 -2.39
N SER A 89 9.70 -8.60 -2.96
CA SER A 89 10.91 -9.40 -3.21
C SER A 89 11.69 -9.56 -1.91
N ASN A 90 11.49 -10.67 -1.20
CA ASN A 90 12.34 -11.11 -0.10
C ASN A 90 13.31 -12.16 -0.64
N ARG A 91 14.58 -11.79 -0.84
CA ARG A 91 15.67 -12.72 -1.19
C ARG A 91 16.27 -13.28 0.11
N SER A 92 16.33 -14.60 0.22
CA SER A 92 17.37 -15.30 0.99
C SER A 92 18.57 -15.57 0.09
#